data_AF-A0A2E1LVW6-F1
#
_entry.id   AF-A0A2E1LVW6-F1
#
_cell.length_a   1.000
_cell.length_b   1.000
_cell.length_c   1.000
_cell.angle_alpha   90.00
_cell.angle_beta   90.00
_cell.angle_gamma   90.00
#
_symmetry.space_group_name_H-M   'P 1'
#
loop_
_entity.id
_entity.type
_entity.pdbx_description
1 polymer ?
#
loop_
_entity_poly.entity_id
_entity_poly.type
_entity_poly.pdbx_seq_one_letter_code
_entity_poly.pdbx_strand_id
1 'polypeptide(L)'
;MSDSSRFQDDLLFTPYPCPMDLITQAVFGATTFAVVKGRGVATKEVLWGAAMGALPDMDVLTMPFLAPVEALLGHRTWSHSVFVAAVLAAILTFWRARRTPGQPKPLRWGAATFAALHTHAWLDMLTTFGTQTLYPFWDDRIAWDVVHVFHPVATLCLLLPWLVEWRRGSQRWFRAGQWSMLAGAVVLMWAMGAKNLATQRFASNLALSEGPDVALRVVPTPFNSWLWHGVVSTPDSMGFATTHVGKQEEVVWHWVTQNKEGVARTQTLPQVQRFKLYTGKECLVRRDLPVGTTQLYAVKYGPINYEGPPSFVFPLVVLDGEQEGSFADDENFTGPWSNAPELWERLW
;
A
#
# COMPACT_ATOMS: atom_id res chain seq x y z
N MET A 1 -30.10 25.68 -15.02
CA MET A 1 -30.19 25.07 -13.68
C MET A 1 -30.78 23.65 -13.75
N SER A 2 -30.40 22.85 -14.75
CA SER A 2 -31.00 21.52 -14.98
C SER A 2 -30.04 20.51 -15.63
N ASP A 3 -28.72 20.65 -15.40
CA ASP A 3 -27.72 19.76 -16.03
C ASP A 3 -26.80 19.08 -15.01
N SER A 4 -26.84 19.45 -13.72
CA SER A 4 -26.02 18.81 -12.68
C SER A 4 -26.47 17.38 -12.35
N SER A 5 -27.74 17.05 -12.56
CA SER A 5 -28.28 15.71 -12.29
C SER A 5 -27.86 14.68 -13.33
N ARG A 6 -27.61 15.08 -14.58
CA ARG A 6 -27.16 14.16 -15.64
C ARG A 6 -25.69 13.77 -15.47
N PHE A 7 -24.86 14.68 -14.97
CA PHE A 7 -23.44 14.42 -14.71
C PHE A 7 -23.20 13.45 -13.54
N GLN A 8 -24.12 13.38 -12.57
CA GLN A 8 -24.05 12.39 -11.49
C GLN A 8 -24.39 10.96 -11.95
N ASP A 9 -25.19 10.81 -13.01
CA ASP A 9 -25.64 9.51 -13.52
C ASP A 9 -24.61 8.85 -14.48
N ASP A 10 -23.80 9.65 -15.18
CA ASP A 10 -22.81 9.17 -16.17
C ASP A 10 -21.42 8.90 -15.56
N LEU A 11 -21.17 9.30 -14.32
CA LEU A 11 -19.98 8.91 -13.56
C LEU A 11 -20.34 7.68 -12.71
N LEU A 12 -20.05 6.48 -13.21
CA LEU A 12 -20.15 5.27 -12.41
C LEU A 12 -19.15 5.37 -11.24
N PHE A 13 -19.65 5.79 -10.08
CA PHE A 13 -18.86 5.95 -8.87
C PHE A 13 -18.59 4.59 -8.25
N THR A 14 -17.45 3.99 -8.57
CA THR A 14 -16.99 2.76 -7.93
C THR A 14 -16.04 3.08 -6.76
N PRO A 15 -16.00 2.23 -5.71
CA PRO A 15 -14.99 2.37 -4.67
C PRO A 15 -13.61 2.21 -5.32
N TYR A 16 -12.75 3.20 -5.09
CA TYR A 16 -11.34 3.19 -5.49
C TYR A 16 -10.75 1.79 -5.29
N PRO A 17 -10.19 1.13 -6.32
CA PRO A 17 -9.66 -0.21 -6.18
C PRO A 17 -8.49 -0.15 -5.20
N CYS A 18 -8.70 -0.61 -3.97
CA CYS A 18 -7.63 -0.78 -3.02
C CYS A 18 -6.98 -2.14 -3.27
N PRO A 19 -5.77 -2.20 -3.86
CA PRO A 19 -5.11 -3.47 -4.07
C PRO A 19 -4.74 -4.08 -2.72
N MET A 20 -5.32 -5.25 -2.43
CA MET A 20 -4.97 -6.07 -1.27
C MET A 20 -4.14 -7.27 -1.73
N ASP A 21 -3.02 -7.53 -1.07
CA ASP A 21 -2.19 -8.71 -1.34
C ASP A 21 -2.48 -9.81 -0.31
N LEU A 22 -3.66 -10.42 -0.41
CA LEU A 22 -4.10 -11.46 0.52
C LEU A 22 -3.14 -12.67 0.54
N ILE A 23 -2.46 -12.96 -0.58
CA ILE A 23 -1.57 -14.12 -0.68
C ILE A 23 -0.31 -13.87 0.14
N THR A 24 0.36 -12.74 -0.07
CA THR A 24 1.56 -12.40 0.69
C THR A 24 1.23 -12.29 2.19
N GLN A 25 0.11 -11.66 2.53
CA GLN A 25 -0.31 -11.50 3.91
C GLN A 25 -0.64 -12.84 4.59
N ALA A 26 -1.30 -13.75 3.88
CA ALA A 26 -1.53 -15.12 4.37
C ALA A 26 -0.22 -15.90 4.56
N VAL A 27 0.74 -15.79 3.64
CA VAL A 27 2.04 -16.46 3.77
C VAL A 27 2.82 -15.91 4.96
N PHE A 28 2.86 -14.60 5.16
CA PHE A 28 3.52 -14.00 6.34
C PHE A 28 2.81 -14.33 7.66
N GLY A 29 1.47 -14.38 7.67
CA GLY A 29 0.70 -14.84 8.82
C GLY A 29 1.06 -16.28 9.20
N ALA A 30 1.13 -17.18 8.21
CA ALA A 30 1.60 -18.56 8.43
C ALA A 30 3.04 -18.61 8.97
N THR A 31 3.93 -17.80 8.40
CA THR A 31 5.36 -17.72 8.75
C THR A 31 5.59 -17.24 10.17
N THR A 32 5.03 -16.08 10.53
CA THR A 32 5.15 -15.53 11.89
C THR A 32 4.50 -16.45 12.92
N PHE A 33 3.32 -17.00 12.62
CA PHE A 33 2.66 -17.95 13.49
C PHE A 33 3.54 -19.18 13.75
N ALA A 34 4.04 -19.83 12.69
CA ALA A 34 4.84 -21.05 12.81
C ALA A 34 6.15 -20.81 13.57
N VAL A 35 6.83 -19.69 13.30
CA VAL A 35 8.10 -19.34 13.97
C VAL A 35 7.88 -19.09 15.47
N VAL A 36 6.88 -18.28 15.84
CA VAL A 36 6.59 -17.97 17.25
C VAL A 36 6.06 -19.21 17.99
N LYS A 37 5.16 -19.98 17.37
CA LYS A 37 4.60 -21.22 17.94
C LYS A 37 5.66 -22.30 18.10
N GLY A 38 6.61 -22.39 17.18
CA GLY A 38 7.78 -23.26 17.25
C GLY A 38 7.55 -24.69 16.80
N ARG A 39 8.41 -25.60 17.29
CA ARG A 39 8.36 -27.04 16.98
C ARG A 39 6.99 -27.64 17.35
N GLY A 40 6.49 -28.52 16.48
CA GLY A 40 5.21 -29.22 16.66
C GLY A 40 3.99 -28.46 16.15
N VAL A 41 4.16 -27.35 15.41
CA VAL A 41 3.03 -26.66 14.77
C VAL A 41 2.36 -27.58 13.75
N ALA A 42 1.04 -27.74 13.86
CA ALA A 42 0.27 -28.61 12.98
C ALA A 42 -0.22 -27.87 11.72
N THR A 43 -0.58 -28.60 10.66
CA THR A 43 -1.10 -28.01 9.41
C THR A 43 -2.29 -27.08 9.65
N LYS A 44 -3.24 -27.46 10.52
CA LYS A 44 -4.37 -26.61 10.90
C LYS A 44 -3.96 -25.29 11.57
N GLU A 45 -2.83 -25.29 12.27
CA GLU A 45 -2.31 -24.10 12.93
C GLU A 45 -1.53 -23.20 11.96
N VAL A 46 -0.91 -23.77 10.92
CA VAL A 46 -0.38 -23.02 9.78
C VAL A 46 -1.51 -22.29 9.04
N LEU A 47 -2.59 -23.00 8.72
CA LEU A 47 -3.77 -22.42 8.10
C LEU A 47 -4.43 -21.35 8.99
N TRP A 48 -4.42 -21.55 10.30
CA TRP A 48 -4.84 -20.52 11.25
C TRP A 48 -3.98 -19.26 11.15
N GLY A 49 -2.65 -19.42 11.16
CA GLY A 49 -1.73 -18.29 10.95
C GLY A 49 -1.99 -17.56 9.64
N ALA A 50 -2.22 -18.29 8.55
CA ALA A 50 -2.56 -17.72 7.25
C ALA A 50 -3.86 -16.90 7.28
N ALA A 51 -4.91 -17.46 7.88
CA ALA A 51 -6.18 -16.75 8.03
C ALA A 51 -6.03 -15.48 8.87
N MET A 52 -5.25 -15.53 9.97
CA MET A 52 -4.99 -14.36 10.80
C MET A 52 -4.16 -13.29 10.08
N GLY A 53 -3.23 -13.70 9.20
CA GLY A 53 -2.49 -12.76 8.35
C GLY A 53 -3.36 -12.03 7.35
N ALA A 54 -4.36 -12.70 6.77
CA ALA A 54 -5.28 -12.09 5.81
C ALA A 54 -6.46 -11.33 6.46
N LEU A 55 -6.73 -11.58 7.74
CA LEU A 55 -7.92 -11.05 8.43
C LEU A 55 -8.03 -9.52 8.43
N PRO A 56 -6.95 -8.72 8.62
CA PRO A 56 -7.06 -7.26 8.66
C PRO A 56 -7.69 -6.64 7.40
N ASP A 57 -7.35 -7.16 6.22
CA ASP A 57 -7.90 -6.72 4.93
C ASP A 57 -9.38 -7.09 4.72
N MET A 58 -9.97 -7.92 5.59
CA MET A 58 -11.41 -8.19 5.53
C MET A 58 -12.26 -6.98 5.92
N ASP A 59 -11.65 -5.87 6.37
CA ASP A 59 -12.31 -4.58 6.51
C ASP A 59 -12.85 -4.03 5.18
N VAL A 60 -12.36 -4.50 4.03
CA VAL A 60 -12.91 -4.22 2.70
C VAL A 60 -14.40 -4.54 2.60
N LEU A 61 -14.87 -5.54 3.35
CA LEU A 61 -16.29 -5.93 3.38
C LEU A 61 -17.17 -4.84 4.00
N THR A 62 -16.56 -3.90 4.73
CA THR A 62 -17.26 -2.74 5.31
C THR A 62 -17.31 -1.55 4.36
N MET A 63 -16.42 -1.48 3.36
CA MET A 63 -16.31 -0.34 2.44
C MET A 63 -17.59 -0.03 1.66
N PRO A 64 -18.38 -1.01 1.16
CA PRO A 64 -19.65 -0.72 0.47
C PRO A 64 -20.70 0.00 1.33
N PHE A 65 -20.50 0.07 2.65
CA PHE A 65 -21.42 0.71 3.59
C PHE A 65 -20.94 2.11 4.03
N LEU A 66 -19.83 2.61 3.48
CA LEU A 66 -19.21 3.89 3.84
C LEU A 66 -19.18 4.85 2.63
N ALA A 67 -19.14 6.15 2.90
CA ALA A 67 -18.88 7.14 1.85
C ALA A 67 -17.47 6.93 1.25
N PRO A 68 -17.21 7.24 -0.03
CA PRO A 68 -15.96 6.83 -0.71
C PRO A 68 -14.67 7.26 -0.04
N VAL A 69 -14.58 8.52 0.42
CA VAL A 69 -13.41 9.04 1.13
C VAL A 69 -13.28 8.43 2.53
N GLU A 70 -14.38 8.05 3.16
CA GLU A 70 -14.38 7.37 4.45
C GLU A 70 -13.95 5.91 4.31
N ALA A 71 -14.39 5.23 3.24
CA ALA A 71 -13.94 3.89 2.90
C ALA A 71 -12.42 3.86 2.68
N LEU A 72 -11.88 4.83 1.92
CA LEU A 72 -10.44 4.99 1.70
C LEU A 72 -9.66 5.27 2.99
N LEU A 73 -10.20 6.16 3.83
CA LEU A 73 -9.53 6.51 5.08
C LEU A 73 -9.61 5.41 6.12
N GLY A 74 -10.73 4.69 6.19
CA GLY A 74 -10.99 3.66 7.20
C GLY A 74 -10.30 2.33 6.89
N HIS A 75 -10.06 2.04 5.61
CA HIS A 75 -9.27 0.89 5.22
C HIS A 75 -7.81 1.07 5.69
N ARG A 76 -7.26 0.02 6.32
CA ARG A 76 -5.93 0.02 6.95
C ARG A 76 -5.80 0.95 8.16
N THR A 77 -6.92 1.22 8.84
CA THR A 77 -6.95 1.93 10.13
C THR A 77 -7.11 0.94 11.27
N TRP A 78 -8.33 0.78 11.77
CA TRP A 78 -8.61 0.08 13.02
C TRP A 78 -8.29 -1.42 12.92
N SER A 79 -8.58 -2.03 11.78
CA SER A 79 -8.29 -3.44 11.47
C SER A 79 -6.79 -3.77 11.49
N HIS A 80 -5.95 -2.76 11.22
CA HIS A 80 -4.49 -2.85 11.15
C HIS A 80 -3.79 -2.28 12.39
N SER A 81 -4.55 -1.92 13.43
CA SER A 81 -4.00 -1.43 14.68
C SER A 81 -3.31 -2.55 15.48
N VAL A 82 -2.13 -2.24 16.04
CA VAL A 82 -1.45 -3.14 17.01
C VAL A 82 -2.32 -3.38 18.24
N PHE A 83 -3.08 -2.38 18.68
CA PHE A 83 -3.97 -2.47 19.83
C PHE A 83 -5.13 -3.44 19.53
N VAL A 84 -5.78 -3.27 18.37
CA VAL A 84 -6.87 -4.17 17.95
C VAL A 84 -6.35 -5.60 17.75
N ALA A 85 -5.18 -5.77 17.14
CA ALA A 85 -4.54 -7.08 17.00
C ALA A 85 -4.26 -7.75 18.36
N ALA A 86 -3.79 -6.98 19.37
CA ALA A 86 -3.53 -7.50 20.71
C ALA A 86 -4.82 -7.93 21.42
N VAL A 87 -5.87 -7.09 21.37
CA VAL A 87 -7.19 -7.40 21.95
C VAL A 87 -7.79 -8.64 21.29
N LEU A 88 -7.79 -8.70 19.95
CA LEU A 88 -8.34 -9.82 19.20
C LEU A 88 -7.56 -11.11 19.48
N ALA A 89 -6.23 -11.06 19.51
CA ALA A 89 -5.40 -12.21 19.88
C ALA A 89 -5.71 -12.71 21.29
N ALA A 90 -5.92 -11.81 22.27
CA ALA A 90 -6.30 -12.18 23.63
C ALA A 90 -7.68 -12.88 23.67
N ILE A 91 -8.68 -12.34 22.97
CA ILE A 91 -10.02 -12.91 22.86
C ILE A 91 -9.96 -14.32 22.24
N LEU A 92 -9.27 -14.47 21.11
CA LEU A 92 -9.14 -15.75 20.40
C LEU A 92 -8.38 -16.78 21.25
N THR A 93 -7.36 -16.34 21.99
CA THR A 93 -6.60 -17.21 22.90
C THR A 93 -7.47 -17.72 24.03
N PHE A 94 -8.25 -16.83 24.64
CA PHE A 94 -9.17 -17.18 25.71
C PHE A 94 -10.28 -18.13 25.23
N TRP A 95 -10.87 -17.85 24.07
CA TRP A 95 -11.85 -18.71 23.43
C TRP A 95 -11.29 -20.12 23.17
N ARG A 96 -10.08 -20.21 22.60
CA ARG A 96 -9.42 -21.50 22.35
C ARG A 96 -9.12 -22.24 23.66
N ALA A 97 -8.61 -21.55 24.68
CA ALA A 97 -8.29 -22.15 25.97
C ALA A 97 -9.51 -22.81 26.63
N ARG A 98 -10.71 -22.21 26.48
CA ARG A 98 -11.98 -22.79 26.95
C ARG A 98 -12.42 -24.01 26.15
N ARG A 99 -12.17 -24.03 24.84
CA ARG A 99 -12.58 -25.13 23.94
C ARG A 99 -11.64 -26.34 24.00
N THR A 100 -10.39 -26.14 24.38
CA THR A 100 -9.40 -27.22 24.49
C THR A 100 -8.71 -27.21 25.87
N PRO A 101 -9.42 -27.62 26.93
CA PRO A 101 -8.83 -27.73 28.27
C PRO A 101 -7.61 -28.67 28.24
N GLY A 102 -6.54 -28.32 28.97
CA GLY A 102 -5.33 -29.15 29.10
C GLY A 102 -4.24 -28.92 28.04
N GLN A 103 -4.43 -28.01 27.07
CA GLN A 103 -3.34 -27.61 26.16
C GLN A 103 -2.29 -26.76 26.92
N PRO A 104 -1.00 -27.16 26.94
CA PRO A 104 -0.05 -26.66 27.93
C PRO A 104 0.47 -25.23 27.70
N LYS A 105 0.07 -24.51 26.64
CA LYS A 105 0.72 -23.24 26.24
C LYS A 105 -0.22 -22.21 25.57
N PRO A 106 -1.27 -21.72 26.27
CA PRO A 106 -2.17 -20.71 25.73
C PRO A 106 -1.44 -19.40 25.39
N LEU A 107 -0.52 -18.95 26.25
CA LEU A 107 0.23 -17.71 26.05
C LEU A 107 1.06 -17.73 24.76
N ARG A 108 1.78 -18.83 24.49
CA ARG A 108 2.58 -18.96 23.27
C ARG A 108 1.72 -19.02 22.01
N TRP A 109 0.55 -19.65 22.09
CA TRP A 109 -0.40 -19.66 20.99
C TRP A 109 -1.00 -18.28 20.73
N GLY A 110 -1.31 -17.53 21.80
CA GLY A 110 -1.76 -16.15 21.70
C GLY A 110 -0.71 -15.23 21.13
N ALA A 111 0.55 -15.36 21.56
CA ALA A 111 1.67 -14.62 20.98
C ALA A 111 1.84 -14.93 19.48
N ALA A 112 1.69 -16.19 19.06
CA ALA A 112 1.74 -16.57 17.65
C ALA A 112 0.56 -16.00 16.85
N THR A 113 -0.64 -15.96 17.42
CA THR A 113 -1.83 -15.36 16.82
C THR A 113 -1.70 -13.84 16.70
N PHE A 114 -1.18 -13.18 17.75
CA PHE A 114 -0.87 -11.76 17.72
C PHE A 114 0.16 -11.44 16.64
N ALA A 115 1.27 -12.20 16.57
CA ALA A 115 2.29 -12.01 15.54
C ALA A 115 1.70 -12.17 14.14
N ALA A 116 0.81 -13.15 13.93
CA ALA A 116 0.14 -13.36 12.65
C ALA A 116 -0.84 -12.25 12.27
N LEU A 117 -1.58 -11.65 13.22
CA LEU A 117 -2.44 -10.50 12.96
C LEU A 117 -1.61 -9.24 12.69
N HIS A 118 -0.61 -8.99 13.53
CA HIS A 118 0.16 -7.76 13.51
C HIS A 118 1.19 -7.70 12.37
N THR A 119 1.64 -8.85 11.84
CA THR A 119 2.55 -8.88 10.69
C THR A 119 1.97 -8.15 9.48
N HIS A 120 0.64 -8.13 9.34
CA HIS A 120 -0.03 -7.44 8.25
C HIS A 120 0.25 -5.95 8.30
N ALA A 121 -0.07 -5.31 9.43
CA ALA A 121 0.17 -3.89 9.66
C ALA A 121 1.66 -3.54 9.48
N TRP A 122 2.57 -4.39 9.98
CA TRP A 122 4.01 -4.21 9.78
C TRP A 122 4.43 -4.21 8.31
N LEU A 123 3.86 -5.10 7.50
CA LEU A 123 4.16 -5.15 6.06
C LEU A 123 3.56 -3.96 5.34
N ASP A 124 2.36 -3.54 5.74
CA ASP A 124 1.71 -2.37 5.16
C ASP A 124 2.47 -1.08 5.45
N MET A 125 3.11 -0.96 6.63
CA MET A 125 4.04 0.15 6.94
C MET A 125 5.23 0.21 5.98
N LEU A 126 5.64 -0.93 5.40
CA LEU A 126 6.73 -0.99 4.41
C LEU A 126 6.27 -0.58 3.00
N THR A 127 4.98 -0.40 2.76
CA THR A 127 4.44 -0.01 1.45
C THR A 127 4.18 1.49 1.35
N THR A 128 3.97 1.98 0.12
CA THR A 128 3.55 3.36 -0.15
C THR A 128 2.11 3.67 0.29
N PHE A 129 1.28 2.63 0.43
CA PHE A 129 -0.05 2.78 0.98
C PHE A 129 0.01 3.19 2.45
N GLY A 130 0.82 2.48 3.23
CA GLY A 130 0.98 2.70 4.67
C GLY A 130 -0.25 2.30 5.48
N THR A 131 -0.13 2.36 6.80
CA THR A 131 -1.23 2.04 7.74
C THR A 131 -1.15 2.87 9.02
N GLN A 132 -2.28 3.02 9.73
CA GLN A 132 -2.35 3.69 11.04
C GLN A 132 -2.15 2.66 12.18
N THR A 133 -0.96 2.07 12.25
CA THR A 133 -0.63 0.97 13.17
C THR A 133 -0.87 1.31 14.65
N LEU A 134 -0.75 2.58 15.03
CA LEU A 134 -0.88 3.05 16.42
C LEU A 134 -2.28 3.60 16.76
N TYR A 135 -3.25 3.48 15.85
CA TYR A 135 -4.65 3.80 16.15
C TYR A 135 -5.16 3.00 17.37
N PRO A 136 -5.96 3.56 18.30
CA PRO A 136 -6.53 4.91 18.33
C PRO A 136 -5.66 5.94 19.08
N PHE A 137 -4.40 5.62 19.40
CA PHE A 137 -3.54 6.50 20.17
C PHE A 137 -2.83 7.55 19.30
N TRP A 138 -2.66 7.25 18.00
CA TRP A 138 -2.06 8.14 17.03
C TRP A 138 -2.67 7.92 15.64
N ASP A 139 -3.08 9.00 15.00
CA ASP A 139 -3.82 8.99 13.74
C ASP A 139 -2.93 9.15 12.50
N ASP A 140 -1.60 9.28 12.65
CA ASP A 140 -0.74 9.37 11.46
C ASP A 140 -0.52 8.00 10.81
N ARG A 141 -0.46 8.03 9.48
CA ARG A 141 -0.18 6.86 8.66
C ARG A 141 1.32 6.69 8.51
N ILE A 142 1.82 5.51 8.85
CA ILE A 142 3.23 5.17 8.65
C ILE A 142 3.37 4.49 7.28
N ALA A 143 4.19 5.07 6.42
CA ALA A 143 4.56 4.53 5.11
C ALA A 143 6.07 4.74 4.90
N TRP A 144 6.81 3.65 4.77
CA TRP A 144 8.25 3.67 4.54
C TRP A 144 8.64 3.46 3.09
N ASP A 145 7.68 3.26 2.18
CA ASP A 145 7.89 3.20 0.73
C ASP A 145 9.05 2.25 0.31
N VAL A 146 9.13 1.07 0.91
CA VAL A 146 10.22 0.09 0.69
C VAL A 146 9.84 -0.95 -0.35
N VAL A 147 8.59 -1.41 -0.35
CA VAL A 147 8.09 -2.43 -1.28
C VAL A 147 6.73 -2.03 -1.83
N HIS A 148 6.47 -2.37 -3.08
CA HIS A 148 5.13 -2.23 -3.63
C HIS A 148 4.21 -3.30 -3.02
N VAL A 149 2.92 -2.95 -2.83
CA VAL A 149 1.93 -3.86 -2.20
C VAL A 149 1.82 -5.20 -2.91
N PHE A 150 2.02 -5.19 -4.23
CA PHE A 150 1.99 -6.39 -5.06
C PHE A 150 3.38 -6.65 -5.65
N HIS A 151 4.06 -7.69 -5.15
CA HIS A 151 5.43 -8.05 -5.53
C HIS A 151 5.58 -9.58 -5.73
N PRO A 152 5.15 -10.14 -6.88
CA PRO A 152 5.01 -11.60 -7.08
C PRO A 152 6.26 -12.43 -6.80
N VAL A 153 7.44 -11.91 -7.17
CA VAL A 153 8.73 -12.61 -6.92
C VAL A 153 8.99 -12.77 -5.42
N ALA A 154 8.69 -11.74 -4.62
CA ALA A 154 8.85 -11.78 -3.17
C ALA A 154 7.87 -12.79 -2.56
N THR A 155 6.59 -12.72 -2.97
CA THR A 155 5.56 -13.68 -2.57
C THR A 155 5.98 -15.12 -2.87
N LEU A 156 6.52 -15.37 -4.05
CA LEU A 156 6.99 -16.69 -4.44
C LEU A 156 8.17 -17.16 -3.56
N CYS A 157 9.18 -16.31 -3.34
CA CYS A 157 10.31 -16.62 -2.46
C CYS A 157 9.84 -17.02 -1.05
N LEU A 158 8.83 -16.34 -0.52
CA LEU A 158 8.23 -16.63 0.78
C LEU A 158 7.41 -17.92 0.78
N LEU A 159 6.71 -18.22 -0.31
CA LEU A 159 5.82 -19.36 -0.46
C LEU A 159 6.58 -20.67 -0.71
N LEU A 160 7.73 -20.61 -1.38
CA LEU A 160 8.51 -21.79 -1.78
C LEU A 160 8.83 -22.78 -0.64
N PRO A 161 9.29 -22.36 0.55
CA PRO A 161 9.55 -23.28 1.66
C PRO A 161 8.32 -24.09 2.09
N TRP A 162 7.13 -23.49 2.02
CA TRP A 162 5.86 -24.14 2.34
C TRP A 162 5.50 -25.19 1.31
N LEU A 163 5.62 -24.86 0.02
CA LEU A 163 5.35 -25.77 -1.09
C LEU A 163 6.29 -26.98 -1.07
N VAL A 164 7.57 -26.75 -0.74
CA VAL A 164 8.57 -27.83 -0.62
C VAL A 164 8.19 -28.80 0.50
N GLU A 165 7.85 -28.31 1.69
CA GLU A 165 7.46 -29.17 2.81
C GLU A 165 6.11 -29.87 2.58
N TRP A 166 5.19 -29.21 1.88
CA TRP A 166 3.92 -29.82 1.46
C TRP A 166 4.15 -30.97 0.46
N ARG A 167 4.92 -30.73 -0.61
CA ARG A 167 5.26 -31.73 -1.64
C ARG A 167 6.00 -32.94 -1.06
N ARG A 168 6.85 -32.74 -0.05
CA ARG A 168 7.61 -33.81 0.61
C ARG A 168 6.79 -34.63 1.61
N GLY A 169 5.59 -34.17 2.00
CA GLY A 169 4.77 -34.81 3.03
C GLY A 169 5.40 -34.80 4.43
N SER A 170 6.53 -34.12 4.63
CA SER A 170 7.28 -34.15 5.89
C SER A 170 6.67 -33.30 6.99
N GLN A 171 5.73 -32.40 6.65
CA GLN A 171 5.01 -31.51 7.57
C GLN A 171 5.95 -30.76 8.55
N ARG A 172 7.18 -30.43 8.13
CA ARG A 172 8.15 -29.70 8.97
C ARG A 172 7.86 -28.20 8.91
N TRP A 173 6.64 -27.82 9.24
CA TRP A 173 6.11 -26.46 9.10
C TRP A 173 6.90 -25.40 9.86
N PHE A 174 7.47 -25.74 11.02
CA PHE A 174 8.38 -24.84 11.72
C PHE A 174 9.62 -24.49 10.87
N ARG A 175 10.20 -25.47 10.17
CA ARG A 175 11.35 -25.24 9.28
C ARG A 175 10.95 -24.45 8.03
N ALA A 176 9.79 -24.75 7.43
CA ALA A 176 9.25 -23.93 6.35
C ALA A 176 9.11 -22.46 6.79
N GLY A 177 8.53 -22.21 7.97
CA GLY A 177 8.43 -20.88 8.54
C GLY A 177 9.79 -20.21 8.74
N GLN A 178 10.81 -20.92 9.25
CA GLN A 178 12.16 -20.35 9.38
C GLN A 178 12.78 -19.95 8.04
N TRP A 179 12.68 -20.81 7.02
CA TRP A 179 13.19 -20.51 5.69
C TRP A 179 12.40 -19.41 4.99
N SER A 180 11.08 -19.35 5.18
CA SER A 180 10.23 -18.29 4.67
C SER A 180 10.57 -16.95 5.33
N MET A 181 10.77 -16.93 6.65
CA MET A 181 11.23 -15.74 7.38
C MET A 181 12.58 -15.25 6.89
N LEU A 182 13.54 -16.16 6.67
CA LEU A 182 14.85 -15.83 6.13
C LEU A 182 14.74 -15.25 4.70
N ALA A 183 13.93 -15.87 3.84
CA ALA A 183 13.67 -15.35 2.50
C ALA A 183 13.08 -13.94 2.55
N GLY A 184 12.09 -13.70 3.42
CA GLY A 184 11.51 -12.38 3.62
C GLY A 184 12.52 -11.34 4.09
N ALA A 185 13.38 -11.69 5.05
CA ALA A 185 14.45 -10.81 5.51
C ALA A 185 15.43 -10.45 4.37
N VAL A 186 15.81 -11.43 3.54
CA VAL A 186 16.68 -11.18 2.37
C VAL A 186 16.00 -10.27 1.34
N VAL A 187 14.73 -10.51 1.02
CA VAL A 187 13.97 -9.64 0.11
C VAL A 187 13.88 -8.21 0.64
N LEU A 188 13.56 -8.03 1.93
CA LEU A 188 13.46 -6.70 2.54
C LEU A 188 14.82 -5.99 2.58
N MET A 189 15.90 -6.69 2.94
CA MET A 189 17.25 -6.12 2.90
C MET A 189 17.62 -5.65 1.49
N TRP A 190 17.30 -6.45 0.47
CA TRP A 190 17.49 -6.06 -0.92
C TRP A 190 16.68 -4.80 -1.27
N ALA A 191 15.37 -4.79 -0.97
CA ALA A 191 14.50 -3.67 -1.28
C ALA A 191 14.93 -2.36 -0.60
N MET A 192 15.35 -2.43 0.67
CA MET A 192 15.91 -1.28 1.40
C MET A 192 17.20 -0.77 0.76
N GLY A 193 18.09 -1.68 0.33
CA GLY A 193 19.32 -1.31 -0.37
C GLY A 193 19.04 -0.65 -1.73
N ALA A 194 18.12 -1.22 -2.51
CA ALA A 194 17.67 -0.67 -3.79
C ALA A 194 17.04 0.72 -3.60
N LYS A 195 16.18 0.90 -2.59
CA LYS A 195 15.61 2.20 -2.23
C LYS A 195 16.70 3.22 -1.94
N ASN A 196 17.67 2.87 -1.11
CA ASN A 196 18.75 3.79 -0.73
C ASN A 196 19.56 4.22 -1.97
N LEU A 197 19.88 3.27 -2.86
CA LEU A 197 20.58 3.58 -4.11
C LEU A 197 19.76 4.49 -5.03
N ALA A 198 18.47 4.21 -5.22
CA ALA A 198 17.57 5.08 -5.99
C ALA A 198 17.48 6.48 -5.38
N THR A 199 17.37 6.56 -4.05
CA THR A 199 17.32 7.84 -3.32
C THR A 199 18.58 8.66 -3.52
N GLN A 200 19.76 8.04 -3.44
CA GLN A 200 21.02 8.73 -3.70
C GLN A 200 21.11 9.25 -5.14
N ARG A 201 20.63 8.49 -6.12
CA ARG A 201 20.62 8.92 -7.53
C ARG A 201 19.71 10.12 -7.75
N PHE A 202 18.47 10.07 -7.25
CA PHE A 202 17.54 11.18 -7.35
C PHE A 202 18.07 12.43 -6.63
N ALA A 203 18.54 12.28 -5.40
CA ALA A 203 19.06 13.40 -4.61
C ALA A 203 20.29 14.04 -5.28
N SER A 204 21.20 13.23 -5.83
CA SER A 204 22.40 13.74 -6.51
C SER A 204 22.04 14.48 -7.80
N ASN A 205 21.04 14.00 -8.54
CA ASN A 205 20.58 14.66 -9.76
C ASN A 205 19.82 15.97 -9.45
N LEU A 206 18.96 15.99 -8.41
CA LEU A 206 18.22 17.18 -7.99
C LEU A 206 19.11 18.26 -7.38
N ALA A 207 20.14 17.89 -6.62
CA ALA A 207 21.07 18.85 -6.03
C ALA A 207 21.76 19.72 -7.09
N LEU A 208 21.88 19.23 -8.32
CA LEU A 208 22.45 19.95 -9.46
C LEU A 208 21.47 20.92 -10.12
N SER A 209 20.15 20.69 -10.01
CA SER A 209 19.11 21.47 -10.71
C SER A 209 18.27 22.37 -9.81
N GLU A 210 17.79 21.86 -8.67
CA GLU A 210 16.79 22.52 -7.80
C GLU A 210 17.34 22.84 -6.39
N GLY A 211 18.55 22.37 -6.06
CA GLY A 211 19.18 22.56 -4.75
C GLY A 211 18.90 21.42 -3.74
N PRO A 212 19.52 21.47 -2.54
CA PRO A 212 19.57 20.32 -1.63
C PRO A 212 18.30 20.07 -0.79
N ASP A 213 17.41 21.06 -0.62
CA ASP A 213 16.31 21.02 0.36
C ASP A 213 14.94 20.68 -0.24
N VAL A 214 14.92 20.01 -1.39
CA VAL A 214 13.68 19.64 -2.08
C VAL A 214 13.02 18.43 -1.42
N ALA A 215 11.71 18.51 -1.20
CA ALA A 215 10.92 17.40 -0.66
C ALA A 215 10.84 16.24 -1.67
N LEU A 216 11.82 15.34 -1.62
CA LEU A 216 11.93 14.15 -2.44
C LEU A 216 11.30 12.94 -1.72
N ARG A 217 10.35 12.30 -2.37
CA ARG A 217 9.82 10.99 -2.01
C ARG A 217 10.24 9.96 -3.06
N VAL A 218 10.70 8.80 -2.60
CA VAL A 218 11.16 7.70 -3.47
C VAL A 218 10.34 6.47 -3.19
N VAL A 219 9.67 5.96 -4.22
CA VAL A 219 8.69 4.87 -4.10
C VAL A 219 8.95 3.78 -5.15
N PRO A 220 8.71 2.50 -4.84
CA PRO A 220 8.92 1.42 -5.80
C PRO A 220 7.82 1.38 -6.85
N THR A 221 8.16 1.01 -8.08
CA THR A 221 7.14 0.71 -9.11
C THR A 221 6.52 -0.68 -8.86
N PRO A 222 5.35 -0.98 -9.45
CA PRO A 222 4.68 -2.26 -9.25
C PRO A 222 5.51 -3.50 -9.63
N PHE A 223 5.21 -4.65 -9.02
CA PHE A 223 5.78 -5.97 -9.33
C PHE A 223 7.26 -6.20 -9.03
N ASN A 224 8.04 -5.16 -8.71
CA ASN A 224 9.51 -5.25 -8.64
C ASN A 224 10.13 -4.35 -7.55
N SER A 225 11.46 -4.44 -7.42
CA SER A 225 12.29 -3.61 -6.52
C SER A 225 13.51 -3.03 -7.24
N TRP A 226 13.48 -3.00 -8.57
CA TRP A 226 14.58 -2.55 -9.42
C TRP A 226 14.34 -1.15 -10.00
N LEU A 227 13.10 -0.84 -10.38
CA LEU A 227 12.68 0.44 -10.91
C LEU A 227 11.93 1.24 -9.83
N TRP A 228 12.30 2.51 -9.68
CA TRP A 228 11.83 3.39 -8.62
C TRP A 228 11.36 4.72 -9.19
N HIS A 229 10.29 5.28 -8.63
CA HIS A 229 9.86 6.64 -8.89
C HIS A 229 10.49 7.62 -7.92
N GLY A 230 10.88 8.78 -8.44
CA GLY A 230 11.14 9.98 -7.68
C GLY A 230 9.95 10.92 -7.83
N VAL A 231 9.39 11.38 -6.72
CA VAL A 231 8.33 12.38 -6.65
C VAL A 231 8.88 13.57 -5.88
N VAL A 232 8.79 14.74 -6.50
CA VAL A 232 9.24 16.00 -5.93
C VAL A 232 8.07 16.94 -5.83
N SER A 233 7.88 17.53 -4.65
CA SER A 233 6.82 18.49 -4.40
C SER A 233 7.41 19.88 -4.13
N THR A 234 7.05 20.87 -4.96
CA THR A 234 7.32 22.30 -4.70
C THR A 234 5.99 23.05 -4.49
N PRO A 235 5.99 24.30 -4.01
CA PRO A 235 4.76 25.09 -3.88
C PRO A 235 4.00 25.27 -5.20
N ASP A 236 4.71 25.28 -6.34
CA ASP A 236 4.17 25.66 -7.63
C ASP A 236 4.10 24.50 -8.64
N SER A 237 4.93 23.48 -8.46
CA SER A 237 5.09 22.37 -9.40
C SER A 237 5.33 21.04 -8.68
N MET A 238 5.16 19.95 -9.42
CA MET A 238 5.55 18.62 -9.00
C MET A 238 6.42 17.97 -10.07
N GLY A 239 7.52 17.34 -9.65
CA GLY A 239 8.48 16.66 -10.51
C GLY A 239 8.33 15.15 -10.39
N PHE A 240 8.38 14.45 -11.52
CA PHE A 240 8.30 13.00 -11.60
C PHE A 240 9.42 12.44 -12.44
N ALA A 241 10.08 11.39 -11.94
CA ALA A 241 11.13 10.69 -12.68
C ALA A 241 11.15 9.20 -12.33
N THR A 242 11.83 8.40 -13.15
CA THR A 242 12.12 6.99 -12.87
C THR A 242 13.63 6.74 -12.86
N THR A 243 14.07 5.77 -12.05
CA THR A 243 15.45 5.25 -12.13
C THR A 243 15.49 3.75 -11.86
N HIS A 244 16.29 3.03 -12.64
CA HIS A 244 16.53 1.61 -12.51
C HIS A 244 17.87 1.34 -11.80
N VAL A 245 17.85 0.73 -10.62
CA VAL A 245 19.04 0.56 -9.77
C VAL A 245 20.15 -0.28 -10.42
N GLY A 246 19.80 -1.18 -11.35
CA GLY A 246 20.75 -2.01 -12.09
C GLY A 246 21.29 -1.39 -13.39
N LYS A 247 20.75 -0.25 -13.85
CA LYS A 247 21.17 0.44 -15.08
C LYS A 247 21.87 1.75 -14.71
N GLN A 248 22.86 2.17 -15.51
CA GLN A 248 23.40 3.53 -15.44
C GLN A 248 22.69 4.36 -16.49
N GLU A 249 21.81 5.22 -16.05
CA GLU A 249 21.00 6.09 -16.89
C GLU A 249 20.88 7.45 -16.23
N GLU A 250 20.71 8.49 -17.06
CA GLU A 250 20.44 9.82 -16.57
C GLU A 250 19.00 9.91 -16.08
N VAL A 251 18.80 10.55 -14.94
CA VAL A 251 17.46 10.79 -14.39
C VAL A 251 16.85 11.97 -15.13
N VAL A 252 15.74 11.72 -15.82
CA VAL A 252 14.96 12.74 -16.54
C VAL A 252 13.73 13.12 -15.72
N TRP A 253 13.62 14.38 -15.34
CA TRP A 253 12.49 14.91 -14.59
C TRP A 253 11.42 15.50 -15.51
N HIS A 254 10.19 15.06 -15.30
CA HIS A 254 8.99 15.63 -15.90
C HIS A 254 8.25 16.49 -14.88
N TRP A 255 8.18 17.79 -15.14
CA TRP A 255 7.56 18.76 -14.25
C TRP A 255 6.13 19.10 -14.67
N VAL A 256 5.22 19.13 -13.70
CA VAL A 256 3.83 19.53 -13.88
C VAL A 256 3.54 20.72 -12.98
N THR A 257 3.05 21.81 -13.56
CA THR A 257 2.63 23.00 -12.79
C THR A 257 1.28 22.75 -12.12
N GLN A 258 1.15 23.12 -10.85
CA GLN A 258 -0.11 23.00 -10.12
C GLN A 258 -1.09 24.13 -10.50
N ASN A 259 -2.38 23.82 -10.54
CA ASN A 259 -3.41 24.84 -10.71
C ASN A 259 -3.66 25.60 -9.39
N LYS A 260 -3.02 26.77 -9.22
CA LYS A 260 -3.12 27.59 -8.00
C LYS A 260 -4.56 27.99 -7.65
N GLU A 261 -5.40 28.27 -8.65
CA GLU A 261 -6.80 28.65 -8.44
C GLU A 261 -7.63 27.48 -7.89
N GLY A 262 -7.46 26.29 -8.45
CA GLY A 262 -8.09 25.05 -7.98
C GLY A 262 -7.64 24.68 -6.58
N VAL A 263 -6.36 24.84 -6.26
CA VAL A 263 -5.84 24.66 -4.88
C VAL A 263 -6.54 25.61 -3.92
N ALA A 264 -6.55 26.92 -4.23
CA ALA A 264 -7.13 27.93 -3.35
C ALA A 264 -8.63 27.70 -3.08
N ARG A 265 -9.35 27.21 -4.09
CA ARG A 265 -10.78 26.92 -4.04
C ARG A 265 -11.12 25.68 -3.20
N THR A 266 -10.32 24.63 -3.32
CA THR A 266 -10.63 23.31 -2.75
C THR A 266 -9.97 23.03 -1.41
N GLN A 267 -8.90 23.76 -1.05
CA GLN A 267 -8.11 23.49 0.16
C GLN A 267 -8.90 23.58 1.49
N THR A 268 -10.00 24.34 1.53
CA THR A 268 -10.85 24.48 2.72
C THR A 268 -11.92 23.41 2.82
N LEU A 269 -12.16 22.62 1.76
CA LEU A 269 -13.19 21.59 1.76
C LEU A 269 -12.77 20.43 2.69
N PRO A 270 -13.62 20.01 3.64
CA PRO A 270 -13.30 18.94 4.59
C PRO A 270 -12.89 17.64 3.90
N GLN A 271 -13.56 17.27 2.81
CA GLN A 271 -13.26 16.07 2.05
C GLN A 271 -11.86 16.13 1.39
N VAL A 272 -11.45 17.30 0.90
CA VAL A 272 -10.13 17.51 0.29
C VAL A 272 -9.02 17.44 1.34
N GLN A 273 -9.26 17.99 2.53
CA GLN A 273 -8.32 17.85 3.66
C GLN A 273 -8.17 16.39 4.06
N ARG A 274 -9.28 15.65 4.15
CA ARG A 274 -9.30 14.21 4.40
C ARG A 274 -8.57 13.41 3.32
N PHE A 275 -8.78 13.74 2.05
CA PHE A 275 -8.06 13.12 0.94
C PHE A 275 -6.55 13.40 1.01
N LYS A 276 -6.13 14.64 1.32
CA LYS A 276 -4.73 14.99 1.53
C LYS A 276 -4.08 14.19 2.66
N LEU A 277 -4.81 13.87 3.73
CA LEU A 277 -4.29 12.99 4.80
C LEU A 277 -3.96 11.60 4.25
N TYR A 278 -4.80 11.05 3.36
CA TYR A 278 -4.56 9.76 2.71
C TYR A 278 -3.37 9.81 1.73
N THR A 279 -3.24 10.87 0.95
CA THR A 279 -2.17 11.00 -0.08
C THR A 279 -0.81 11.41 0.47
N GLY A 280 -0.66 11.54 1.80
CA GLY A 280 0.60 12.01 2.39
C GLY A 280 0.84 13.51 2.20
N LYS A 281 -0.24 14.28 2.07
CA LYS A 281 -0.30 15.74 1.86
C LYS A 281 0.15 16.20 0.47
N GLU A 282 0.54 15.28 -0.40
CA GLU A 282 0.93 15.53 -1.79
C GLU A 282 -0.27 15.24 -2.71
N CYS A 283 -0.86 16.30 -3.25
CA CYS A 283 -1.91 16.19 -4.27
C CYS A 283 -1.58 17.10 -5.44
N LEU A 284 -1.57 16.55 -6.65
CA LEU A 284 -1.52 17.35 -7.86
C LEU A 284 -2.94 17.84 -8.17
N VAL A 285 -3.11 19.17 -8.20
CA VAL A 285 -4.37 19.78 -8.57
C VAL A 285 -4.30 20.23 -10.02
N ARG A 286 -5.17 19.65 -10.85
CA ARG A 286 -5.38 20.06 -12.24
C ARG A 286 -6.80 20.60 -12.41
N ARG A 287 -6.94 21.50 -13.37
CA ARG A 287 -8.24 22.00 -13.82
C ARG A 287 -8.39 21.49 -15.23
N ASP A 288 -9.08 20.36 -15.40
CA ASP A 288 -9.28 19.74 -16.69
C ASP A 288 -10.66 19.07 -16.74
N LEU A 289 -11.12 18.84 -17.98
CA LEU A 289 -12.46 18.45 -18.41
C LEU A 289 -13.17 17.43 -17.49
N PRO A 290 -14.49 17.62 -17.20
CA PRO A 290 -15.36 18.67 -17.75
C PRO A 290 -15.06 20.08 -17.23
N VAL A 291 -15.44 21.10 -18.01
CA VAL A 291 -15.33 22.51 -17.60
C VAL A 291 -16.12 22.73 -16.31
N GLY A 292 -15.53 23.44 -15.36
CA GLY A 292 -16.13 23.68 -14.06
C GLY A 292 -15.85 22.58 -13.03
N THR A 293 -14.80 21.78 -13.24
CA THR A 293 -14.35 20.80 -12.25
C THR A 293 -12.89 21.04 -11.82
N THR A 294 -12.59 20.68 -10.58
CA THR A 294 -11.23 20.63 -10.03
C THR A 294 -10.88 19.18 -9.72
N GLN A 295 -9.79 18.68 -10.27
CA GLN A 295 -9.35 17.29 -10.12
C GLN A 295 -8.11 17.23 -9.22
N LEU A 296 -8.17 16.40 -8.19
CA LEU A 296 -7.08 16.18 -7.25
C LEU A 296 -6.56 14.75 -7.38
N TYR A 297 -5.30 14.60 -7.80
CA TYR A 297 -4.66 13.31 -7.98
C TYR A 297 -3.78 12.92 -6.79
N ALA A 298 -3.84 11.65 -6.40
CA ALA A 298 -2.94 11.04 -5.43
C ALA A 298 -1.60 10.70 -6.10
N VAL A 299 -0.61 11.59 -6.01
CA VAL A 299 0.65 11.45 -6.76
C VAL A 299 1.77 10.72 -6.02
N LYS A 300 1.57 10.39 -4.74
CA LYS A 300 2.58 9.70 -3.92
C LYS A 300 3.05 8.35 -4.48
N TYR A 301 2.29 7.75 -5.39
CA TYR A 301 2.61 6.47 -6.02
C TYR A 301 3.46 6.60 -7.28
N GLY A 302 3.73 7.83 -7.74
CA GLY A 302 4.29 8.10 -9.05
C GLY A 302 3.24 8.07 -10.17
N PRO A 303 3.63 8.49 -11.38
CA PRO A 303 2.77 8.42 -12.56
C PRO A 303 2.58 6.97 -13.02
N ILE A 304 1.45 6.69 -13.68
CA ILE A 304 1.20 5.37 -14.27
C ILE A 304 2.00 5.17 -15.57
N ASN A 305 2.38 6.26 -16.24
CA ASN A 305 3.29 6.24 -17.39
C ASN A 305 4.75 6.26 -16.91
N TYR A 306 5.52 5.28 -17.34
CA TYR A 306 6.95 5.14 -16.98
C TYR A 306 7.88 5.80 -17.99
N GLU A 307 7.37 6.14 -19.18
CA GLU A 307 8.10 6.75 -20.29
C GLU A 307 7.34 7.97 -20.85
N GLY A 308 7.84 9.17 -20.56
CA GLY A 308 7.27 10.42 -21.07
C GLY A 308 6.35 11.15 -20.09
N PRO A 309 5.36 11.92 -20.58
CA PRO A 309 4.58 12.82 -19.73
C PRO A 309 3.81 12.07 -18.62
N PRO A 310 3.79 12.61 -17.38
CA PRO A 310 3.16 11.96 -16.25
C PRO A 310 1.63 11.98 -16.35
N SER A 311 1.06 10.77 -16.33
CA SER A 311 -0.38 10.51 -16.25
C SER A 311 -0.73 9.88 -14.90
N PHE A 312 -1.95 10.16 -14.45
CA PHE A 312 -2.48 9.72 -13.16
C PHE A 312 -3.93 9.29 -13.33
N VAL A 313 -4.41 8.43 -12.43
CA VAL A 313 -5.76 7.85 -12.47
C VAL A 313 -6.50 8.14 -11.16
N PHE A 314 -7.81 7.93 -11.19
CA PHE A 314 -8.72 8.06 -10.05
C PHE A 314 -8.63 9.40 -9.31
N PRO A 315 -8.78 10.55 -10.00
CA PRO A 315 -8.83 11.83 -9.32
C PRO A 315 -10.05 11.92 -8.40
N LEU A 316 -9.89 12.59 -7.27
CA LEU A 316 -11.02 13.18 -6.56
C LEU A 316 -11.48 14.42 -7.37
N VAL A 317 -12.69 14.37 -7.91
CA VAL A 317 -13.29 15.41 -8.74
C VAL A 317 -14.24 16.24 -7.88
N VAL A 318 -14.02 17.55 -7.83
CA VAL A 318 -14.90 18.51 -7.14
C VAL A 318 -15.52 19.43 -8.18
N LEU A 319 -16.85 19.50 -8.22
CA LEU A 319 -17.57 20.42 -9.09
C LEU A 319 -17.53 21.86 -8.53
N ASP A 320 -17.51 22.84 -9.42
CA ASP A 320 -17.49 24.24 -9.05
C ASP A 320 -18.77 24.64 -8.28
N GLY A 321 -18.59 25.07 -7.03
CA GLY A 321 -19.69 25.48 -6.14
C GLY A 321 -20.19 24.38 -5.21
N GLU A 322 -19.77 23.13 -5.42
CA GLU A 322 -20.10 22.01 -4.54
C GLU A 322 -19.15 21.94 -3.33
N GLN A 323 -19.68 21.42 -2.22
CA GLN A 323 -18.90 21.18 -0.99
C GLN A 323 -18.32 19.76 -0.93
N GLU A 324 -18.80 18.86 -1.79
CA GLU A 324 -18.38 17.47 -1.90
C GLU A 324 -17.96 17.15 -3.33
N GLY A 325 -17.03 16.21 -3.43
CA GLY A 325 -16.51 15.65 -4.66
C GLY A 325 -16.60 14.12 -4.64
N SER A 326 -16.27 13.54 -5.78
CA SER A 326 -16.43 12.11 -6.05
C SER A 326 -15.24 11.59 -6.83
N PHE A 327 -14.92 10.31 -6.71
CA PHE A 327 -13.87 9.71 -7.53
C PHE A 327 -14.38 9.49 -8.94
N ALA A 328 -13.65 9.97 -9.94
CA ALA A 328 -13.91 9.56 -11.32
C ALA A 328 -13.28 8.18 -11.55
N ASP A 329 -14.09 7.24 -12.05
CA ASP A 329 -13.63 5.92 -12.47
C ASP A 329 -13.01 6.00 -13.87
N ASP A 330 -12.04 5.14 -14.11
CA ASP A 330 -11.56 4.83 -15.46
C ASP A 330 -11.79 3.33 -15.65
N GLU A 331 -12.89 2.99 -16.34
CA GLU A 331 -13.31 1.59 -16.56
C GLU A 331 -12.24 0.74 -17.25
N ASN A 332 -11.27 1.36 -17.93
CA ASN A 332 -10.17 0.68 -18.61
C ASN A 332 -8.95 0.45 -17.69
N PHE A 333 -8.89 1.10 -16.53
CA PHE A 333 -7.80 0.96 -15.59
C PHE A 333 -8.02 -0.24 -14.66
N THR A 334 -7.37 -1.35 -14.99
CA THR A 334 -7.43 -2.62 -14.23
C THR A 334 -6.34 -2.73 -13.16
N GLY A 335 -5.81 -1.60 -12.70
CA GLY A 335 -4.71 -1.53 -11.75
C GLY A 335 -3.33 -1.56 -12.43
N PRO A 336 -2.28 -1.97 -11.70
CA PRO A 336 -0.91 -2.00 -12.21
C PRO A 336 -0.71 -2.82 -13.50
N TRP A 337 -1.66 -3.72 -13.81
CA TRP A 337 -1.62 -4.56 -15.01
C TRP A 337 -1.89 -3.79 -16.30
N SER A 338 -2.65 -2.69 -16.26
CA SER A 338 -2.96 -1.90 -17.46
C SER A 338 -1.70 -1.38 -18.15
N ASN A 339 -0.65 -1.09 -17.39
CA ASN A 339 0.63 -0.58 -17.92
C ASN A 339 1.79 -1.57 -17.72
N ALA A 340 1.49 -2.86 -17.55
CA ALA A 340 2.51 -3.89 -17.42
C ALA A 340 3.47 -3.98 -18.62
N PRO A 341 3.03 -3.80 -19.89
CA PRO A 341 3.94 -3.80 -21.04
C PRO A 341 5.00 -2.69 -20.98
N GLU A 342 4.59 -1.44 -20.77
CA GLU A 342 5.52 -0.29 -20.65
C GLU A 342 6.48 -0.46 -19.47
N LEU A 343 5.97 -0.94 -18.34
CA LEU A 343 6.79 -1.25 -17.17
C LEU A 343 7.83 -2.33 -17.48
N TRP A 344 7.46 -3.33 -18.27
CA TRP A 344 8.36 -4.42 -18.67
C TRP A 344 9.46 -3.92 -19.60
N GLU A 345 9.12 -3.10 -20.59
CA GLU A 345 10.10 -2.45 -21.48
C GLU A 345 11.07 -1.57 -20.70
N ARG A 346 10.57 -0.83 -19.70
CA ARG A 346 11.43 0.01 -18.86
C ARG A 346 12.40 -0.82 -17.99
N LEU A 347 11.96 -1.97 -17.52
CA LEU A 347 12.76 -2.90 -16.69
C LEU A 347 13.86 -3.59 -17.50
N TRP A 348 13.56 -4.05 -18.72
CA TRP A 348 14.46 -4.89 -19.53
C TRP A 348 14.93 -4.17 -20.77
#